data_AF-A0A6J4TT57-F1
#
_entry.id   AF-A0A6J4TT57-F1
#
_cell.length_a   1.000
_cell.length_b   1.000
_cell.length_c   1.000
_cell.angle_alpha   90.00
_cell.angle_beta   90.00
_cell.angle_gamma   90.00
#
_symmetry.space_group_name_H-M   'P 1'
#
loop_
_entity.id
_entity.type
_entity.pdbx_description
1 polymer ?
#
loop_
_entity_poly.entity_id
_entity_poly.type
_entity_poly.pdbx_seq_one_letter_code
_entity_poly.pdbx_strand_id
1 'polypeptide(L)'
;MRTATILAAAACALAAPAAAKPLQTEQFKATAPFTIQPTRAYLLVRNAGTDLKLLRVPTAAEQAAYGAERAEALAKARVKYAKQLRAYEAELKLHNSNKNPEFRGEGPKKPVEPTDANLAFKAIESDNFVTVWGGRVFEGKAQFIAVPPGTYRVYGRMLANATGGLGVCMCMGTVQFDAAPGTITDLGELHHSAVPGVSVKEAESWHGMTRGKGGLTSLAIEPAAPGMAVPARLAALPRVAASYRASGKMDNFFGVMVERLTPMPGVLAYQRDQIIDARTSTPVIGRD
;
A
#
# COMPACT_ATOMS: atom_id res chain seq x y z
N MET A 1 -43.44 -56.04 -13.81
CA MET A 1 -43.44 -54.61 -13.42
C MET A 1 -42.47 -54.40 -12.27
N ARG A 2 -41.24 -53.95 -12.54
CA ARG A 2 -40.36 -53.30 -11.55
C ARG A 2 -39.44 -52.33 -12.30
N THR A 3 -39.85 -51.07 -12.34
CA THR A 3 -39.07 -49.93 -12.81
C THR A 3 -38.07 -49.53 -11.72
N ALA A 4 -36.77 -49.54 -12.04
CA ALA A 4 -35.73 -48.97 -11.20
C ALA A 4 -35.21 -47.69 -11.87
N THR A 5 -35.58 -46.55 -11.30
CA THR A 5 -35.12 -45.22 -11.71
C THR A 5 -33.79 -44.94 -11.00
N ILE A 6 -32.69 -44.82 -11.75
CA ILE A 6 -31.40 -44.38 -11.21
C ILE A 6 -31.32 -42.86 -11.35
N LEU A 7 -31.36 -42.14 -10.23
CA LEU A 7 -30.98 -40.73 -10.17
C LEU A 7 -29.44 -40.62 -10.23
N ALA A 8 -28.92 -40.00 -11.28
CA ALA A 8 -27.54 -39.55 -11.32
C ALA A 8 -27.47 -38.11 -10.79
N ALA A 9 -26.92 -37.94 -9.59
CA ALA A 9 -26.60 -36.63 -9.03
C ALA A 9 -25.32 -36.10 -9.70
N ALA A 10 -25.44 -35.06 -10.52
CA ALA A 10 -24.32 -34.35 -11.10
C ALA A 10 -23.66 -33.49 -10.01
N ALA A 11 -22.50 -33.91 -9.53
CA ALA A 11 -21.64 -33.10 -8.68
C ALA A 11 -20.95 -32.03 -9.55
N CYS A 12 -21.48 -30.81 -9.56
CA CYS A 12 -20.75 -29.64 -10.06
C CYS A 12 -19.58 -29.35 -9.11
N ALA A 13 -18.40 -29.86 -9.45
CA ALA A 13 -17.15 -29.39 -8.88
C ALA A 13 -16.96 -27.93 -9.31
N LEU A 14 -17.19 -27.00 -8.37
CA LEU A 14 -16.79 -25.61 -8.49
C LEU A 14 -15.26 -25.59 -8.62
N ALA A 15 -14.76 -25.51 -9.85
CA ALA A 15 -13.37 -25.18 -10.10
C ALA A 15 -13.13 -23.76 -9.58
N ALA A 16 -12.54 -23.65 -8.39
CA ALA A 16 -12.01 -22.37 -7.92
C ALA A 16 -11.01 -21.88 -8.98
N PRO A 17 -11.17 -20.66 -9.53
CA PRO A 17 -10.21 -20.14 -10.48
C PRO A 17 -8.83 -20.15 -9.81
N ALA A 18 -7.88 -20.82 -10.44
CA ALA A 18 -6.50 -20.78 -10.02
C ALA A 18 -6.09 -19.32 -9.94
N ALA A 19 -5.83 -18.83 -8.72
CA ALA A 19 -5.41 -17.46 -8.49
C ALA A 19 -4.13 -17.22 -9.30
N ALA A 20 -4.25 -16.48 -10.40
CA ALA A 20 -3.10 -16.11 -11.20
C ALA A 20 -2.12 -15.36 -10.29
N LYS A 21 -0.85 -15.74 -10.33
CA LYS A 21 0.19 -15.04 -9.56
C LYS A 21 0.11 -13.54 -9.86
N PRO A 22 0.16 -12.68 -8.84
CA PRO A 22 0.03 -11.24 -9.05
C PRO A 22 1.12 -10.76 -10.02
N LEU A 23 0.74 -9.92 -10.97
CA LEU A 23 1.66 -9.35 -11.96
C LEU A 23 2.77 -8.60 -11.20
N GLN A 24 4.01 -9.04 -11.38
CA GLN A 24 5.14 -8.37 -10.73
C GLN A 24 5.43 -7.01 -11.36
N THR A 25 5.88 -6.08 -10.52
CA THR A 25 6.37 -4.78 -10.97
C THR A 25 7.67 -4.95 -11.74
N GLU A 26 7.83 -4.20 -12.83
CA GLU A 26 9.04 -4.19 -13.65
C GLU A 26 9.47 -2.76 -13.94
N GLN A 27 10.74 -2.44 -13.75
CA GLN A 27 11.28 -1.12 -14.08
C GLN A 27 12.25 -1.18 -15.25
N PHE A 28 11.96 -0.38 -16.27
CA PHE A 28 12.69 -0.38 -17.53
C PHE A 28 13.95 0.48 -17.46
N LYS A 29 15.02 0.02 -18.12
CA LYS A 29 16.21 0.84 -18.38
C LYS A 29 16.00 1.65 -19.66
N ALA A 30 16.64 2.81 -19.76
CA ALA A 30 16.59 3.68 -20.94
C ALA A 30 16.94 2.97 -22.25
N THR A 31 17.84 1.98 -22.22
CA THR A 31 18.30 1.21 -23.39
C THR A 31 17.56 -0.10 -23.62
N ALA A 32 16.74 -0.56 -22.66
CA ALA A 32 16.07 -1.84 -22.78
C ALA A 32 14.92 -1.76 -23.81
N PRO A 33 14.73 -2.78 -24.67
CA PRO A 33 13.50 -2.89 -25.43
C PRO A 33 12.32 -3.12 -24.47
N PHE A 34 11.16 -2.57 -24.81
CA PHE A 34 9.93 -2.82 -24.10
C PHE A 34 8.76 -2.75 -25.07
N THR A 35 7.70 -3.51 -24.76
CA THR A 35 6.44 -3.52 -25.49
C THR A 35 5.32 -3.34 -24.49
N ILE A 36 4.38 -2.46 -24.83
CA ILE A 36 3.19 -2.24 -24.00
C ILE A 36 2.31 -3.49 -24.09
N GLN A 37 2.09 -4.12 -22.94
CA GLN A 37 1.24 -5.29 -22.78
C GLN A 37 -0.15 -4.81 -22.39
N PRO A 38 -1.22 -5.33 -23.01
CA PRO A 38 -2.59 -4.91 -22.72
C PRO A 38 -3.05 -5.31 -21.32
N THR A 39 -2.36 -6.22 -20.64
CA THR A 39 -2.71 -6.69 -19.29
C THR A 39 -2.00 -5.92 -18.17
N ARG A 40 -1.07 -5.04 -18.51
CA ARG A 40 -0.28 -4.25 -17.56
C ARG A 40 -0.60 -2.77 -17.67
N ALA A 41 -0.57 -2.07 -16.55
CA ALA A 41 -0.54 -0.62 -16.56
C ALA A 41 0.91 -0.14 -16.48
N TYR A 42 1.14 1.11 -16.90
CA TYR A 42 2.47 1.69 -16.93
C TYR A 42 2.48 3.04 -16.24
N LEU A 43 3.50 3.32 -15.44
CA LEU A 43 3.67 4.60 -14.76
C LEU A 43 4.91 5.31 -15.29
N LEU A 44 4.74 6.58 -15.62
CA LEU A 44 5.82 7.51 -15.92
C LEU A 44 5.89 8.55 -14.80
N VAL A 45 7.06 8.72 -14.19
CA VAL A 45 7.28 9.72 -13.15
C VAL A 45 8.63 10.39 -13.36
N ARG A 46 8.70 11.70 -13.14
CA ARG A 46 9.95 12.46 -13.21
C ARG A 46 10.44 12.76 -11.81
N ASN A 47 11.75 12.78 -11.67
CA ASN A 47 12.42 13.23 -10.45
C ASN A 47 12.01 12.48 -9.19
N ALA A 48 11.71 11.16 -9.24
CA ALA A 48 11.45 10.44 -7.98
C ALA A 48 12.65 10.46 -7.02
N GLY A 49 13.86 10.64 -7.57
CA GLY A 49 15.10 10.80 -6.80
C GLY A 49 15.52 9.49 -6.14
N THR A 50 14.91 9.19 -5.00
CA THR A 50 15.00 7.87 -4.34
C THR A 50 13.77 7.02 -4.66
N ASP A 51 13.69 5.84 -4.05
CA ASP A 51 12.54 4.96 -4.19
C ASP A 51 11.24 5.64 -3.75
N LEU A 52 10.27 5.66 -4.66
CA LEU A 52 8.88 6.04 -4.40
C LEU A 52 8.09 4.75 -4.18
N LYS A 53 7.44 4.65 -3.01
CA LYS A 53 6.48 3.60 -2.72
C LYS A 53 5.08 4.06 -3.09
N LEU A 54 4.39 3.19 -3.80
CA LEU A 54 2.97 3.32 -4.12
C LEU A 54 2.24 2.15 -3.46
N LEU A 55 1.07 2.41 -2.89
CA LEU A 55 0.21 1.38 -2.33
C LEU A 55 -0.96 1.15 -3.29
N ARG A 56 -1.06 -0.04 -3.88
CA ARG A 56 -2.24 -0.43 -4.65
C ARG A 56 -3.41 -0.67 -3.70
N VAL A 57 -4.56 -0.11 -4.04
CA VAL A 57 -5.80 -0.39 -3.32
C VAL A 57 -6.26 -1.81 -3.70
N PRO A 58 -6.47 -2.71 -2.73
CA PRO A 58 -6.97 -4.04 -3.02
C PRO A 58 -8.37 -3.96 -3.64
N THR A 59 -8.63 -4.79 -4.65
CA THR A 59 -9.96 -4.92 -5.25
C THR A 59 -10.93 -5.59 -4.28
N ALA A 60 -12.25 -5.44 -4.51
CA ALA A 60 -13.26 -6.09 -3.69
C ALA A 60 -13.10 -7.63 -3.64
N ALA A 61 -12.66 -8.25 -4.74
CA ALA A 61 -12.39 -9.68 -4.77
C ALA A 61 -11.18 -10.06 -3.90
N GLU A 62 -10.12 -9.26 -3.91
CA GLU A 62 -8.94 -9.47 -3.06
C GLU A 62 -9.27 -9.24 -1.58
N GLN A 63 -10.10 -8.24 -1.26
CA GLN A 63 -10.59 -8.01 0.10
C GLN A 63 -11.45 -9.19 0.60
N ALA A 64 -12.33 -9.72 -0.24
CA ALA A 64 -13.14 -10.88 0.10
C ALA A 64 -12.28 -12.15 0.32
N ALA A 65 -11.30 -12.39 -0.55
CA ALA A 65 -10.36 -13.50 -0.41
C ALA A 65 -9.55 -13.38 0.88
N TYR A 66 -9.01 -12.19 1.17
CA TYR A 66 -8.31 -11.90 2.41
C TYR A 66 -9.19 -12.13 3.65
N GLY A 67 -10.46 -11.69 3.61
CA GLY A 67 -11.41 -11.93 4.69
C GLY A 67 -11.64 -13.42 4.95
N ALA A 68 -11.76 -14.23 3.89
CA ALA A 68 -11.91 -15.68 4.00
C ALA A 68 -10.66 -16.35 4.60
N GLU A 69 -9.47 -16.01 4.10
CA GLU A 69 -8.20 -16.53 4.62
C GLU A 69 -7.99 -16.17 6.10
N ARG A 70 -8.34 -14.94 6.46
CA ARG A 70 -8.23 -14.45 7.83
C ARG A 70 -9.22 -15.15 8.77
N ALA A 71 -10.45 -15.40 8.33
CA ALA A 71 -11.44 -16.15 9.09
C ALA A 71 -10.98 -17.60 9.32
N GLU A 72 -10.39 -18.24 8.30
CA GLU A 72 -9.81 -19.58 8.42
C GLU A 72 -8.63 -19.59 9.42
N ALA A 73 -7.75 -18.60 9.33
CA ALA A 73 -6.63 -18.44 10.26
C ALA A 73 -7.11 -18.25 11.70
N LEU A 74 -8.17 -17.46 11.93
CA LEU A 74 -8.78 -17.29 13.24
C LEU A 74 -9.34 -18.61 13.79
N ALA A 75 -10.06 -19.38 12.96
CA ALA A 75 -10.59 -20.68 13.34
C ALA A 75 -9.46 -21.64 13.77
N LYS A 76 -8.38 -21.70 12.97
CA LYS A 76 -7.18 -22.49 13.30
C LYS A 76 -6.52 -22.00 14.60
N ALA A 77 -6.44 -20.69 14.82
CA ALA A 77 -5.87 -20.11 16.03
C ALA A 77 -6.69 -20.48 17.28
N ARG A 78 -8.03 -20.47 17.20
CA ARG A 78 -8.91 -20.90 18.29
C ARG A 78 -8.74 -22.38 18.66
N VAL A 79 -8.57 -23.25 17.66
CA VAL A 79 -8.26 -24.67 17.91
C VAL A 79 -6.92 -24.82 18.63
N LYS A 80 -5.90 -24.05 18.22
CA LYS A 80 -4.59 -24.05 18.90
C LYS A 80 -4.70 -23.51 20.34
N TYR A 81 -5.46 -22.43 20.53
CA TYR A 81 -5.72 -21.84 21.85
C TYR A 81 -6.35 -22.85 22.82
N ALA A 82 -7.37 -23.60 22.39
CA ALA A 82 -7.99 -24.63 23.24
C ALA A 82 -7.01 -25.74 23.68
N LYS A 83 -5.97 -26.03 22.88
CA LYS A 83 -4.89 -26.94 23.28
C LYS A 83 -3.93 -26.27 24.28
N GLN A 84 -3.56 -25.02 24.02
CA GLN A 84 -2.69 -24.23 24.91
C GLN A 84 -3.33 -23.99 26.27
N LEU A 85 -4.64 -23.75 26.32
CA LEU A 85 -5.39 -23.55 27.56
C LEU A 85 -5.35 -24.81 28.44
N ARG A 86 -5.57 -25.99 27.85
CA ARG A 86 -5.46 -27.26 28.58
C ARG A 86 -4.05 -27.53 29.10
N ALA A 87 -3.03 -27.21 28.30
CA ALA A 87 -1.64 -27.32 28.74
C ALA A 87 -1.33 -26.37 29.90
N TYR A 88 -1.78 -25.12 29.80
CA TYR A 88 -1.67 -24.11 30.84
C TYR A 88 -2.36 -24.54 32.14
N GLU A 89 -3.57 -25.09 32.07
CA GLU A 89 -4.30 -25.58 33.25
C GLU A 89 -3.56 -26.73 33.95
N ALA A 90 -2.99 -27.66 33.18
CA ALA A 90 -2.18 -28.75 33.72
C ALA A 90 -0.88 -28.25 34.38
N GLU A 91 -0.19 -27.31 33.73
CA GLU A 91 1.03 -26.69 34.25
C GLU A 91 0.75 -25.86 35.50
N LEU A 92 -0.34 -25.09 35.52
CA LEU A 92 -0.77 -24.31 36.68
C LEU A 92 -1.09 -25.22 37.87
N LYS A 93 -1.74 -26.38 37.63
CA LYS A 93 -1.99 -27.37 38.68
C LYS A 93 -0.68 -27.93 39.25
N LEU A 94 0.29 -28.25 38.40
CA LEU A 94 1.60 -28.74 38.83
C LEU A 94 2.36 -27.66 39.62
N HIS A 95 2.43 -26.44 39.11
CA HIS A 95 3.02 -25.28 39.79
C HIS A 95 2.39 -25.06 41.16
N ASN A 96 1.06 -25.18 41.25
CA ASN A 96 0.34 -25.01 42.50
C ASN A 96 0.53 -26.15 43.50
N SER A 97 0.89 -27.34 43.03
CA SER A 97 1.17 -28.50 43.89
C SER A 97 2.57 -28.47 44.52
N ASN A 98 3.48 -27.64 44.02
CA ASN A 98 4.81 -27.50 44.57
C ASN A 98 4.77 -26.75 45.92
N LYS A 99 5.06 -27.49 47.01
CA LYS A 99 5.03 -26.97 48.38
C LYS A 99 6.30 -26.22 48.78
N ASN A 100 7.36 -26.25 47.97
CA ASN A 100 8.60 -25.54 48.29
C ASN A 100 8.58 -24.13 47.64
N PRO A 101 8.34 -23.06 48.42
CA PRO A 101 8.25 -21.70 47.89
C PRO A 101 9.58 -21.18 47.33
N GLU A 102 10.73 -21.68 47.78
CA GLU A 102 12.04 -21.24 47.28
C GLU A 102 12.31 -21.63 45.83
N PHE A 103 11.63 -22.66 45.31
CA PHE A 103 11.80 -23.15 43.93
C PHE A 103 10.56 -22.95 43.06
N ARG A 104 9.56 -22.20 43.53
CA ARG A 104 8.26 -22.10 42.86
C ARG A 104 8.28 -21.18 41.64
N GLY A 105 9.23 -20.23 41.55
CA GLY A 105 9.41 -19.35 40.39
C GLY A 105 8.16 -18.56 39.97
N GLU A 106 8.23 -17.86 38.83
CA GLU A 106 7.05 -17.28 38.21
C GLU A 106 6.10 -18.37 37.70
N GLY A 107 4.81 -18.21 37.95
CA GLY A 107 3.79 -19.13 37.46
C GLY A 107 3.65 -19.10 35.93
N PRO A 108 3.02 -20.12 35.33
CA PRO A 108 2.80 -20.15 33.89
C PRO A 108 1.93 -18.96 33.47
N LYS A 109 2.17 -18.44 32.26
CA LYS A 109 1.40 -17.33 31.69
C LYS A 109 0.17 -17.85 30.97
N LYS A 110 -1.01 -17.35 31.32
CA LYS A 110 -2.25 -17.73 30.65
C LYS A 110 -2.18 -17.35 29.17
N PRO A 111 -2.48 -18.26 28.24
CA PRO A 111 -2.53 -17.91 26.83
C PRO A 111 -3.66 -16.89 26.58
N VAL A 112 -3.45 -15.98 25.64
CA VAL A 112 -4.45 -14.98 25.22
C VAL A 112 -5.37 -15.62 24.19
N GLU A 113 -6.68 -15.45 24.35
CA GLU A 113 -7.66 -15.94 23.40
C GLU A 113 -7.56 -15.17 22.07
N PRO A 114 -7.42 -15.88 20.92
CA PRO A 114 -7.46 -15.25 19.61
C PRO A 114 -8.86 -14.71 19.30
N THR A 115 -8.90 -13.41 19.04
CA THR A 115 -10.06 -12.66 18.57
C THR A 115 -9.72 -11.98 17.24
N ASP A 116 -10.72 -11.48 16.53
CA ASP A 116 -10.47 -10.65 15.36
C ASP A 116 -9.62 -9.42 15.70
N ALA A 117 -9.67 -8.88 16.91
CA ALA A 117 -8.89 -7.68 17.26
C ALA A 117 -7.40 -7.97 17.53
N ASN A 118 -7.05 -9.19 17.95
CA ASN A 118 -5.68 -9.53 18.38
C ASN A 118 -5.01 -10.64 17.55
N LEU A 119 -5.70 -11.16 16.53
CA LEU A 119 -5.13 -12.13 15.62
C LEU A 119 -3.96 -11.49 14.85
N ALA A 120 -2.76 -12.00 15.11
CA ALA A 120 -1.59 -11.67 14.31
C ALA A 120 -1.76 -12.27 12.90
N PHE A 121 -2.21 -11.44 11.97
CA PHE A 121 -2.37 -11.77 10.57
C PHE A 121 -1.77 -10.65 9.72
N LYS A 122 -1.16 -11.01 8.59
CA LYS A 122 -0.53 -10.04 7.69
C LYS A 122 -1.59 -9.09 7.15
N ALA A 123 -1.32 -7.79 7.13
CA ALA A 123 -2.24 -6.81 6.55
C ALA A 123 -2.35 -6.99 5.02
N ILE A 124 -3.55 -6.82 4.45
CA ILE A 124 -3.80 -6.98 3.00
C ILE A 124 -2.93 -6.05 2.15
N GLU A 125 -2.56 -4.88 2.68
CA GLU A 125 -1.72 -3.88 2.04
C GLU A 125 -0.26 -4.34 1.89
N SER A 126 0.19 -5.27 2.73
CA SER A 126 1.60 -5.67 2.79
C SER A 126 2.10 -6.27 1.47
N ASP A 127 1.20 -6.87 0.67
CA ASP A 127 1.51 -7.42 -0.66
C ASP A 127 1.24 -6.46 -1.81
N ASN A 128 0.69 -5.29 -1.52
CA ASN A 128 0.21 -4.35 -2.53
C ASN A 128 1.13 -3.15 -2.75
N PHE A 129 2.32 -3.16 -2.15
CA PHE A 129 3.33 -2.14 -2.37
C PHE A 129 4.06 -2.32 -3.70
N VAL A 130 4.08 -1.26 -4.48
CA VAL A 130 4.87 -1.10 -5.70
C VAL A 130 5.98 -0.09 -5.43
N THR A 131 7.17 -0.35 -5.99
CA THR A 131 8.32 0.55 -5.86
C THR A 131 8.73 1.07 -7.23
N VAL A 132 8.69 2.38 -7.40
CA VAL A 132 9.49 3.04 -8.45
C VAL A 132 10.87 3.22 -7.85
N TRP A 133 11.84 2.45 -8.30
CA TRP A 133 13.21 2.54 -7.83
C TRP A 133 13.86 3.82 -8.33
N GLY A 134 14.71 4.43 -7.49
CA GLY A 134 15.47 5.62 -7.87
C GLY A 134 16.42 5.39 -9.05
N GLY A 135 16.88 4.14 -9.24
CA GLY A 135 17.73 3.74 -10.37
C GLY A 135 16.97 3.57 -11.70
N ARG A 136 17.69 3.24 -12.78
CA ARG A 136 17.12 3.01 -14.14
C ARG A 136 16.25 4.17 -14.63
N VAL A 137 16.93 5.20 -15.08
CA VAL A 137 16.36 6.50 -15.39
C VAL A 137 16.53 6.78 -16.89
N PHE A 138 15.52 7.37 -17.52
CA PHE A 138 15.50 7.88 -18.89
C PHE A 138 15.99 9.33 -18.93
N GLU A 139 16.01 9.95 -20.11
CA GLU A 139 16.33 11.38 -20.23
C GLU A 139 15.41 12.23 -19.34
N GLY A 140 15.92 13.35 -18.83
CA GLY A 140 15.14 14.25 -17.97
C GLY A 140 14.75 13.67 -16.60
N LYS A 141 15.53 12.68 -16.10
CA LYS A 141 15.29 12.01 -14.81
C LYS A 141 13.95 11.28 -14.71
N ALA A 142 13.41 10.83 -15.85
CA ALA A 142 12.17 10.07 -15.91
C ALA A 142 12.38 8.59 -15.54
N GLN A 143 11.45 8.01 -14.80
CA GLN A 143 11.38 6.58 -14.52
C GLN A 143 10.11 6.00 -15.14
N PHE A 144 10.25 4.80 -15.71
CA PHE A 144 9.18 4.11 -16.39
C PHE A 144 9.04 2.69 -15.83
N ILE A 145 7.87 2.37 -15.29
CA ILE A 145 7.60 1.07 -14.67
C ILE A 145 6.30 0.45 -15.18
N ALA A 146 6.29 -0.87 -15.29
CA ALA A 146 5.09 -1.69 -15.48
C ALA A 146 4.57 -2.15 -14.12
N VAL A 147 3.25 -2.06 -13.93
CA VAL A 147 2.54 -2.38 -12.68
C VAL A 147 1.24 -3.13 -12.98
N PRO A 148 0.66 -3.86 -12.01
CA PRO A 148 -0.73 -4.29 -12.11
C PRO A 148 -1.67 -3.10 -12.40
N PRO A 149 -2.73 -3.26 -13.19
CA PRO A 149 -3.77 -2.25 -13.26
C PRO A 149 -4.47 -2.06 -11.92
N GLY A 150 -4.95 -0.85 -11.63
CA GLY A 150 -5.72 -0.56 -10.43
C GLY A 150 -5.57 0.87 -9.92
N THR A 151 -6.13 1.13 -8.74
CA THR A 151 -6.01 2.41 -8.04
C THR A 151 -4.78 2.37 -7.13
N TYR A 152 -3.99 3.44 -7.15
CA TYR A 152 -2.77 3.58 -6.38
C TYR A 152 -2.81 4.83 -5.52
N ARG A 153 -2.31 4.71 -4.28
CA ARG A 153 -2.08 5.80 -3.35
C ARG A 153 -0.59 6.09 -3.29
N VAL A 154 -0.21 7.36 -3.26
CA VAL A 154 1.20 7.75 -3.07
C VAL A 154 1.57 7.54 -1.61
N TYR A 155 2.32 6.48 -1.31
CA TYR A 155 2.64 6.13 0.07
C TYR A 155 3.79 6.96 0.63
N GLY A 156 4.83 7.23 -0.17
CA GLY A 156 5.93 8.10 0.25
C GLY A 156 7.27 7.66 -0.30
N ARG A 157 8.34 8.26 0.21
CA ARG A 157 9.70 7.98 -0.22
C ARG A 157 10.43 7.22 0.85
N MET A 158 10.88 6.02 0.51
CA MET A 158 11.62 5.20 1.45
C MET A 158 12.41 4.11 0.80
N LEU A 159 13.58 3.88 1.39
CA LEU A 159 14.37 2.68 1.22
C LEU A 159 13.88 1.67 2.26
N ALA A 160 13.22 0.62 1.81
CA ALA A 160 12.82 -0.48 2.69
C ALA A 160 13.81 -1.63 2.54
N ASN A 161 14.30 -2.16 3.66
CA ASN A 161 15.13 -3.36 3.71
C ASN A 161 14.56 -4.36 4.74
N ALA A 162 15.21 -5.52 4.88
CA ALA A 162 14.75 -6.58 5.77
C ALA A 162 14.71 -6.19 7.28
N THR A 163 15.39 -5.11 7.67
CA THR A 163 15.52 -4.64 9.06
C THR A 163 14.67 -3.41 9.39
N GLY A 164 13.97 -2.84 8.39
CA GLY A 164 13.14 -1.65 8.57
C GLY A 164 13.13 -0.73 7.35
N GLY A 165 12.45 0.40 7.48
CA GLY A 165 12.43 1.46 6.47
C GLY A 165 13.27 2.67 6.89
N LEU A 166 13.94 3.31 5.93
CA LEU A 166 14.45 4.66 6.03
C LEU A 166 13.66 5.54 5.07
N GLY A 167 13.06 6.63 5.56
CA GLY A 167 12.32 7.57 4.72
C GLY A 167 11.14 8.21 5.42
N VAL A 168 10.17 8.63 4.61
CA VAL A 168 8.97 9.33 5.05
C VAL A 168 7.74 8.74 4.34
N CYS A 169 6.69 8.46 5.09
CA CYS A 169 5.38 8.12 4.53
C CYS A 169 4.44 9.34 4.55
N MET A 170 3.61 9.48 3.52
CA MET A 170 2.52 10.46 3.41
C MET A 170 1.25 9.93 4.09
N CYS A 171 1.42 9.33 5.27
CA CYS A 171 0.37 8.62 6.00
C CYS A 171 -0.73 9.56 6.53
N MET A 172 -0.43 10.85 6.73
CA MET A 172 -1.38 11.84 7.24
C MET A 172 -2.22 12.52 6.15
N GLY A 173 -2.05 12.12 4.90
CA GLY A 173 -2.84 12.58 3.75
C GLY A 173 -2.02 12.59 2.48
N THR A 174 -2.63 12.13 1.41
CA THR A 174 -1.94 11.96 0.12
C THR A 174 -2.94 12.04 -1.02
N VAL A 175 -2.49 11.77 -2.25
CA VAL A 175 -3.34 11.57 -3.40
C VAL A 175 -3.38 10.11 -3.84
N GLN A 176 -4.44 9.77 -4.58
CA GLN A 176 -4.58 8.53 -5.31
C GLN A 176 -4.90 8.79 -6.78
N PHE A 177 -4.65 7.80 -7.63
CA PHE A 177 -4.87 7.84 -9.08
C PHE A 177 -5.12 6.44 -9.62
N ASP A 178 -5.67 6.34 -10.84
CA ASP A 178 -5.88 5.06 -11.51
C ASP A 178 -4.82 4.79 -12.59
N ALA A 179 -4.38 3.54 -12.66
CA ALA A 179 -3.48 3.02 -13.66
C ALA A 179 -4.24 2.01 -14.54
N ALA A 180 -4.54 2.43 -15.77
CA ALA A 180 -5.33 1.63 -16.70
C ALA A 180 -4.46 0.62 -17.48
N PRO A 181 -5.00 -0.56 -17.82
CA PRO A 181 -4.29 -1.54 -18.64
C PRO A 181 -3.90 -0.97 -20.02
N GLY A 182 -2.72 -1.35 -20.51
CA GLY A 182 -2.18 -0.96 -21.82
C GLY A 182 -1.84 0.52 -21.96
N THR A 183 -1.89 1.31 -20.88
CA THR A 183 -1.77 2.77 -20.94
C THR A 183 -0.67 3.27 -19.99
N ILE A 184 0.03 4.32 -20.41
CA ILE A 184 0.97 5.06 -19.56
C ILE A 184 0.19 6.11 -18.78
N THR A 185 0.10 5.94 -17.46
CA THR A 185 -0.33 7.00 -16.54
C THR A 185 0.89 7.86 -16.19
N ASP A 186 0.88 9.10 -16.65
CA ASP A 186 1.93 10.09 -16.38
C ASP A 186 1.64 10.82 -15.06
N LEU A 187 2.48 10.56 -14.06
CA LEU A 187 2.38 11.14 -12.72
C LEU A 187 2.92 12.58 -12.66
N GLY A 188 3.54 13.07 -13.74
CA GLY A 188 4.18 14.38 -13.75
C GLY A 188 5.55 14.35 -13.07
N GLU A 189 5.79 15.28 -12.17
CA GLU A 189 7.08 15.53 -11.54
C GLU A 189 7.00 15.54 -10.02
N LEU A 190 7.94 14.85 -9.38
CA LEU A 190 8.07 14.86 -7.93
C LEU A 190 9.08 15.91 -7.48
N HIS A 191 8.66 16.75 -6.54
CA HIS A 191 9.46 17.79 -5.91
C HIS A 191 9.79 17.41 -4.47
N HIS A 192 11.04 17.65 -4.04
CA HIS A 192 11.53 17.23 -2.71
C HIS A 192 12.21 18.39 -2.00
N SER A 193 11.82 18.65 -0.74
CA SER A 193 12.38 19.75 0.05
C SER A 193 13.86 19.58 0.43
N ALA A 194 14.38 18.35 0.40
CA ALA A 194 15.78 18.05 0.71
C ALA A 194 16.75 18.23 -0.48
N VAL A 195 16.27 18.64 -1.67
CA VAL A 195 17.10 18.85 -2.86
C VAL A 195 17.20 20.36 -3.15
N PRO A 196 18.38 20.98 -2.94
CA PRO A 196 18.58 22.39 -3.27
C PRO A 196 18.27 22.67 -4.75
N GLY A 197 17.41 23.66 -5.02
CA GLY A 197 17.00 24.06 -6.37
C GLY A 197 15.65 23.52 -6.86
N VAL A 198 15.00 22.63 -6.10
CA VAL A 198 13.67 22.04 -6.40
C VAL A 198 12.62 22.44 -5.33
N SER A 199 13.00 23.29 -4.37
CA SER A 199 12.07 23.87 -3.41
C SER A 199 11.19 24.91 -4.12
N VAL A 200 9.91 24.61 -4.29
CA VAL A 200 8.90 25.57 -4.74
C VAL A 200 8.97 26.79 -3.80
N LYS A 201 9.24 27.97 -4.35
CA LYS A 201 9.12 29.22 -3.60
C LYS A 201 7.63 29.41 -3.32
N GLU A 202 7.28 29.40 -2.04
CA GLU A 202 6.03 29.90 -1.47
C GLU A 202 4.80 29.00 -1.69
N ALA A 203 4.58 28.09 -0.75
CA ALA A 203 3.25 27.58 -0.45
C ALA A 203 2.87 28.08 0.95
N GLU A 204 1.78 28.84 1.06
CA GLU A 204 1.30 29.37 2.34
C GLU A 204 1.09 28.24 3.35
N SER A 205 1.90 28.24 4.42
CA SER A 205 1.78 27.25 5.48
C SER A 205 0.57 27.58 6.36
N TRP A 206 -0.33 26.62 6.51
CA TRP A 206 -1.30 26.65 7.61
C TRP A 206 -0.53 26.47 8.94
N HIS A 207 -0.50 27.51 9.77
CA HIS A 207 -0.09 27.48 11.20
C HIS A 207 1.42 27.36 11.53
N GLY A 208 2.33 27.91 10.73
CA GLY A 208 3.68 28.29 11.24
C GLY A 208 4.58 27.15 11.76
N MET A 209 4.23 25.88 11.55
CA MET A 209 5.09 24.73 11.83
C MET A 209 5.64 24.17 10.53
N THR A 210 6.72 24.77 10.05
CA THR A 210 7.58 24.19 9.02
C THR A 210 9.02 24.25 9.48
N ARG A 211 9.75 23.14 9.36
CA ARG A 211 11.19 23.23 9.18
C ARG A 211 11.42 23.80 7.78
N GLY A 212 11.66 25.11 7.73
CA GLY A 212 11.88 25.90 6.51
C GLY A 212 10.62 26.63 6.04
N LYS A 213 10.36 27.79 6.65
CA LYS A 213 9.39 28.84 6.25
C LYS A 213 8.66 28.60 4.90
N GLY A 214 7.44 28.04 4.97
CA GLY A 214 6.39 28.26 3.97
C GLY A 214 6.58 27.64 2.58
N GLY A 215 6.99 26.38 2.48
CA GLY A 215 6.98 25.74 1.16
C GLY A 215 7.38 24.28 1.20
N LEU A 216 6.38 23.41 1.01
CA LEU A 216 6.49 21.96 0.86
C LEU A 216 6.65 21.14 2.15
N THR A 217 5.85 20.07 2.25
CA THR A 217 6.23 18.88 3.02
C THR A 217 7.40 18.18 2.30
N SER A 218 7.95 17.08 2.80
CA SER A 218 9.10 16.43 2.13
C SER A 218 8.83 15.96 0.70
N LEU A 219 7.56 15.91 0.27
CA LEU A 219 7.15 15.53 -1.07
C LEU A 219 6.04 16.45 -1.61
N ALA A 220 6.23 16.92 -2.84
CA ALA A 220 5.20 17.52 -3.68
C ALA A 220 5.11 16.79 -5.02
N ILE A 221 3.95 16.94 -5.67
CA ILE A 221 3.71 16.43 -7.02
C ILE A 221 3.21 17.59 -7.86
N GLU A 222 3.91 17.87 -8.95
CA GLU A 222 3.40 18.69 -10.03
C GLU A 222 2.76 17.76 -11.07
N PRO A 223 1.43 17.81 -11.27
CA PRO A 223 0.75 16.93 -12.21
C PRO A 223 1.27 17.08 -13.64
N ALA A 224 1.19 16.00 -14.41
CA ALA A 224 1.58 16.02 -15.82
C ALA A 224 0.78 17.06 -16.61
N ALA A 225 1.47 18.01 -17.23
CA ALA A 225 0.88 19.08 -18.03
C ALA A 225 1.38 19.04 -19.50
N PRO A 226 0.62 19.62 -20.46
CA PRO A 226 1.12 19.82 -21.81
C PRO A 226 2.46 20.58 -21.81
N GLY A 227 3.44 20.08 -22.56
CA GLY A 227 4.78 20.69 -22.64
C GLY A 227 5.81 20.10 -21.68
N MET A 228 5.41 19.29 -20.69
CA MET A 228 6.39 18.53 -19.90
C MET A 228 7.16 17.55 -20.79
N ALA A 229 8.49 17.53 -20.64
CA ALA A 229 9.36 16.66 -21.43
C ALA A 229 8.98 15.19 -21.24
N VAL A 230 8.95 14.43 -22.33
CA VAL A 230 8.72 12.98 -22.34
C VAL A 230 9.90 12.34 -23.05
N PRO A 231 10.51 11.28 -22.48
CA PRO A 231 11.54 10.52 -23.20
C PRO A 231 11.06 10.14 -24.61
N ALA A 232 11.89 10.36 -25.62
CA ALA A 232 11.47 10.22 -27.02
C ALA A 232 10.87 8.83 -27.33
N ARG A 233 11.41 7.78 -26.68
CA ARG A 233 10.92 6.40 -26.79
C ARG A 233 9.51 6.18 -26.26
N LEU A 234 9.01 7.07 -25.41
CA LEU A 234 7.68 7.02 -24.81
C LEU A 234 6.69 7.98 -25.49
N ALA A 235 7.18 8.92 -26.31
CA ALA A 235 6.38 10.01 -26.85
C ALA A 235 5.24 9.54 -27.77
N ALA A 236 5.45 8.43 -28.50
CA ALA A 236 4.46 7.88 -29.45
C ALA A 236 3.48 6.88 -28.80
N LEU A 237 3.62 6.58 -27.51
CA LEU A 237 2.81 5.56 -26.82
C LEU A 237 1.55 6.17 -26.19
N PRO A 238 0.48 5.38 -26.02
CA PRO A 238 -0.73 5.83 -25.32
C PRO A 238 -0.39 6.32 -23.91
N ARG A 239 -0.56 7.62 -23.68
CA ARG A 239 -0.22 8.29 -22.42
C ARG A 239 -1.34 9.23 -22.01
N VAL A 240 -1.72 9.17 -20.74
CA VAL A 240 -2.69 10.07 -20.11
C VAL A 240 -2.08 10.67 -18.85
N ALA A 241 -2.42 11.92 -18.53
CA ALA A 241 -2.06 12.50 -17.25
C ALA A 241 -2.81 11.76 -16.12
N ALA A 242 -2.16 11.59 -14.97
CA ALA A 242 -2.79 11.02 -13.79
C ALA A 242 -3.98 11.87 -13.34
N SER A 243 -5.16 11.24 -13.23
CA SER A 243 -6.33 11.86 -12.62
C SER A 243 -6.25 11.73 -11.10
N TYR A 244 -5.60 12.70 -10.46
CA TYR A 244 -5.42 12.69 -9.02
C TYR A 244 -6.72 12.94 -8.25
N ARG A 245 -6.81 12.31 -7.09
CA ARG A 245 -7.89 12.48 -6.11
C ARG A 245 -7.30 12.53 -4.71
N ALA A 246 -7.85 13.34 -3.82
CA ALA A 246 -7.44 13.29 -2.42
C ALA A 246 -7.69 11.90 -1.85
N SER A 247 -6.78 11.45 -0.99
CA SER A 247 -6.82 10.14 -0.36
C SER A 247 -6.60 10.30 1.14
N GLY A 248 -7.35 9.52 1.91
CA GLY A 248 -7.37 9.59 3.37
C GLY A 248 -6.06 9.18 4.03
N LYS A 249 -6.09 9.02 5.36
CA LYS A 249 -4.95 8.53 6.15
C LYS A 249 -4.59 7.09 5.78
N MET A 250 -3.35 6.70 6.03
CA MET A 250 -2.82 5.35 5.85
C MET A 250 -2.05 4.92 7.10
N ASP A 251 -1.95 3.61 7.30
CA ASP A 251 -1.10 3.07 8.37
C ASP A 251 0.38 3.20 8.02
N ASN A 252 1.22 3.34 9.05
CA ASN A 252 2.66 3.37 8.90
C ASN A 252 3.24 1.96 8.86
N PHE A 253 3.08 1.28 7.72
CA PHE A 253 3.48 -0.13 7.53
C PHE A 253 4.99 -0.39 7.71
N PHE A 254 5.84 0.64 7.63
CA PHE A 254 7.30 0.51 7.68
C PHE A 254 7.94 1.17 8.91
N GLY A 255 7.15 1.72 9.83
CA GLY A 255 7.66 2.40 11.03
C GLY A 255 8.55 3.62 10.74
N VAL A 256 8.34 4.29 9.60
CA VAL A 256 9.14 5.43 9.15
C VAL A 256 8.57 6.77 9.65
N MET A 257 9.24 7.88 9.34
CA MET A 257 8.71 9.22 9.66
C MET A 257 7.35 9.43 8.98
N VAL A 258 6.40 9.98 9.73
CA VAL A 258 5.03 10.23 9.25
C VAL A 258 4.87 11.69 8.84
N GLU A 259 4.38 11.91 7.63
CA GLU A 259 4.07 13.23 7.07
C GLU A 259 2.79 13.19 6.24
N ARG A 260 2.46 14.32 5.62
CA ARG A 260 1.39 14.51 4.64
C ARG A 260 2.00 15.00 3.33
N LEU A 261 1.38 14.68 2.20
CA LEU A 261 1.78 15.23 0.90
C LEU A 261 1.55 16.75 0.90
N THR A 262 2.38 17.52 0.20
CA THR A 262 2.15 18.94 -0.02
C THR A 262 0.74 19.12 -0.64
N PRO A 263 -0.05 20.12 -0.20
CA PRO A 263 -1.32 20.44 -0.83
C PRO A 263 -1.18 20.50 -2.36
N MET A 264 -2.13 19.90 -3.06
CA MET A 264 -2.20 19.93 -4.52
C MET A 264 -3.42 20.78 -4.90
N PRO A 265 -3.22 22.00 -5.44
CA PRO A 265 -4.32 22.88 -5.79
C PRO A 265 -5.40 22.18 -6.63
N GLY A 266 -6.67 22.36 -6.25
CA GLY A 266 -7.80 21.73 -6.92
C GLY A 266 -7.90 20.21 -6.76
N VAL A 267 -7.08 19.57 -5.92
CA VAL A 267 -7.18 18.13 -5.63
C VAL A 267 -7.15 17.85 -4.12
N LEU A 268 -6.11 18.29 -3.43
CA LEU A 268 -5.82 17.96 -2.04
C LEU A 268 -5.55 19.24 -1.25
N ALA A 269 -6.36 19.48 -0.24
CA ALA A 269 -6.15 20.52 0.74
C ALA A 269 -6.20 19.95 2.15
N TYR A 270 -5.88 20.77 3.14
CA TYR A 270 -5.97 20.39 4.54
C TYR A 270 -6.64 21.48 5.37
N GLN A 271 -7.40 21.05 6.36
CA GLN A 271 -7.90 21.90 7.44
C GLN A 271 -7.48 21.26 8.77
N ARG A 272 -6.46 21.81 9.43
CA ARG A 272 -5.78 21.14 10.56
C ARG A 272 -5.30 19.74 10.17
N ASP A 273 -5.88 18.72 10.80
CA ASP A 273 -5.59 17.29 10.60
C ASP A 273 -6.64 16.59 9.72
N GLN A 274 -7.58 17.36 9.17
CA GLN A 274 -8.54 16.89 8.19
C GLN A 274 -7.97 17.03 6.79
N ILE A 275 -8.12 15.96 6.02
CA ILE A 275 -7.80 15.90 4.60
C ILE A 275 -9.04 16.35 3.85
N ILE A 276 -8.91 17.32 2.95
CA ILE A 276 -10.02 17.89 2.20
C ILE A 276 -9.84 17.55 0.72
N ASP A 277 -10.86 16.97 0.09
CA ASP A 277 -10.93 16.93 -1.38
C ASP A 277 -11.26 18.34 -1.85
N ALA A 278 -10.29 19.01 -2.46
CA ALA A 278 -10.42 20.41 -2.83
C ALA A 278 -11.42 20.64 -3.97
N ARG A 279 -11.89 19.59 -4.66
CA ARG A 279 -12.89 19.69 -5.72
C ARG A 279 -14.31 19.78 -5.17
N THR A 280 -14.55 19.10 -4.06
CA THR A 280 -15.87 19.05 -3.41
C THR A 280 -15.91 19.86 -2.12
N SER A 281 -14.75 20.30 -1.61
CA SER A 281 -14.60 20.95 -0.31
C SER A 281 -15.09 20.10 0.86
N THR A 282 -15.03 18.76 0.71
CA THR A 282 -15.49 17.82 1.74
C THR A 282 -14.33 17.07 2.39
N PRO A 283 -14.43 16.72 3.68
CA PRO A 283 -13.45 15.84 4.32
C PRO A 283 -13.38 14.48 3.63
N VAL A 284 -12.15 14.01 3.40
CA VAL A 284 -11.88 12.63 2.99
C VAL A 284 -11.79 11.78 4.24
N ILE A 285 -12.76 10.89 4.43
CA ILE A 285 -12.72 9.92 5.53
C ILE A 285 -11.68 8.86 5.18
N GLY A 286 -10.66 8.73 6.03
CA GLY A 286 -9.65 7.69 5.91
C GLY A 286 -10.01 6.49 6.76
N ARG A 287 -10.64 5.48 6.14
CA ARG A 287 -10.64 4.04 6.44
C ARG A 287 -11.85 3.42 5.74
N ASP A 288 -11.56 2.62 4.71
CA ASP A 288 -12.36 1.44 4.38
C ASP A 288 -11.60 0.23 4.94
#